data_AF-A0AAD6VKV3-F1
#
_entry.id   AF-A0AAD6VKV3-F1
#
_cell.length_a   1.000
_cell.length_b   1.000
_cell.length_c   1.000
_cell.angle_alpha   90.00
_cell.angle_beta   90.00
_cell.angle_gamma   90.00
#
_symmetry.space_group_name_H-M   'P 1'
#
loop_
_entity.id
_entity.type
_entity.pdbx_description
1 polymer ?
#
loop_
_entity_poly.entity_id
_entity_poly.type
_entity_poly.pdbx_seq_one_letter_code
_entity_poly.pdbx_strand_id
1 'polypeptide(L)'
;MFGQLSLNSLRHELIIHQMPTQARASAKKPKERRALTPMPTVELVFFQDTPHGSGQQVPVPVHLLKRYILLASLVEADTGAEIELLSDGATDVLSGASVSSVFFTYADGRAPRAFFACPDLGVRVIGIVRVKFTLTAVGSYGHHVCAEVLSQAFDVVGSASYGGVENATPLTRTLAGHGVHARTGNRTAPARSAVNVLSVSRPPRRNAREDRPRLRRAPRILHAPQPRYPSSPDALARTLACTAPSLAPNSVVAMVHVGQPWYTGGECAS
;
A
#
# COMPACT_ATOMS: atom_id res chain seq x y z
N MET A 1 31.60 -3.49 15.93
CA MET A 1 30.51 -4.07 16.76
C MET A 1 29.21 -3.40 16.35
N PHE A 2 28.40 -4.03 15.51
CA PHE A 2 27.03 -3.55 15.28
C PHE A 2 26.17 -4.11 16.40
N GLY A 3 25.92 -3.29 17.43
CA GLY A 3 24.93 -3.64 18.45
C GLY A 3 23.60 -3.91 17.79
N GLN A 4 22.94 -5.01 18.17
CA GLN A 4 21.64 -5.38 17.65
C GLN A 4 20.63 -4.31 18.10
N LEU A 5 20.33 -3.36 17.21
CA LEU A 5 19.39 -2.28 17.49
C LEU A 5 18.00 -2.88 17.70
N SER A 6 17.50 -2.79 18.94
CA SER A 6 16.12 -3.15 19.27
C SER A 6 15.17 -2.09 18.72
N LEU A 7 13.95 -2.49 18.35
CA LEU A 7 12.91 -1.55 17.89
C LEU A 7 12.65 -0.41 18.89
N ASN A 8 12.77 -0.70 20.19
CA ASN A 8 12.48 0.25 21.27
C ASN A 8 13.65 1.21 21.54
N SER A 9 14.78 1.05 20.85
CA SER A 9 15.98 1.88 21.03
C SER A 9 16.17 2.90 19.91
N LEU A 10 15.25 2.93 18.94
CA LEU A 10 15.27 3.86 17.81
C LEU A 10 14.05 4.76 17.89
N ARG A 11 14.29 6.07 17.77
CA ARG A 11 13.26 7.07 17.53
C ARG A 11 12.99 7.17 16.03
N HIS A 12 11.71 7.23 15.67
CA HIS A 12 11.27 7.30 14.27
C HIS A 12 10.78 8.69 13.93
N GLU A 13 11.04 9.11 12.71
CA GLU A 13 10.49 10.34 12.16
C GLU A 13 9.97 10.08 10.74
N LEU A 14 8.87 10.73 10.40
CA LEU A 14 8.25 10.64 9.08
C LEU A 14 8.38 11.99 8.36
N ILE A 15 8.92 11.96 7.14
CA ILE A 15 9.10 13.17 6.32
C ILE A 15 8.30 13.01 5.03
N ILE A 16 7.34 13.90 4.79
CA ILE A 16 6.55 13.86 3.56
C ILE A 16 7.34 14.54 2.43
N HIS A 17 7.80 13.76 1.45
CA HIS A 17 8.51 14.26 0.26
C HIS A 17 7.57 14.73 -0.84
N GLN A 18 6.37 14.15 -0.90
CA GLN A 18 5.36 14.51 -1.89
C GLN A 18 3.99 14.61 -1.24
N MET A 19 3.47 15.83 -1.19
CA MET A 19 2.14 16.14 -0.64
C MET A 19 1.04 15.85 -1.68
N PRO A 20 -0.14 15.39 -1.26
CA PRO A 20 -1.34 15.53 -2.08
C PRO A 20 -1.72 17.02 -2.18
N THR A 21 -2.05 17.50 -3.38
CA THR A 21 -2.41 18.91 -3.62
C THR A 21 -3.87 19.09 -4.02
N GLN A 22 -4.43 18.14 -4.76
CA GLN A 22 -5.85 18.11 -5.11
C GLN A 22 -6.30 16.66 -5.35
N ALA A 23 -7.55 16.36 -5.05
CA ALA A 23 -8.15 15.06 -5.34
C ALA A 23 -9.51 15.21 -6.03
N ARG A 24 -9.86 14.19 -6.82
CA ARG A 24 -11.25 13.99 -7.26
C ARG A 24 -11.91 12.99 -6.34
N ALA A 25 -13.09 13.32 -5.83
CA ALA A 25 -13.91 12.39 -5.06
C ALA A 25 -14.14 11.10 -5.86
N SER A 26 -13.75 9.97 -5.28
CA SER A 26 -13.85 8.64 -5.87
C SER A 26 -15.27 8.11 -5.79
N ALA A 27 -15.83 7.76 -6.94
CA ALA A 27 -17.13 7.12 -6.99
C ALA A 27 -17.08 5.69 -6.41
N LYS A 28 -18.24 5.15 -6.01
CA LYS A 28 -18.38 3.76 -5.54
C LYS A 28 -17.96 2.73 -6.60
N LYS A 29 -18.06 3.08 -7.89
CA LYS A 29 -17.67 2.21 -9.01
C LYS A 29 -16.14 2.15 -9.19
N PRO A 30 -15.51 0.96 -9.25
CA PRO A 30 -14.05 0.82 -9.35
C PRO A 30 -13.40 1.57 -10.52
N LYS A 31 -14.05 1.59 -11.70
CA LYS A 31 -13.54 2.25 -12.92
C LYS A 31 -13.44 3.78 -12.79
N GLU A 32 -14.23 4.36 -11.89
CA GLU A 32 -14.31 5.79 -11.64
C GLU A 32 -13.48 6.20 -10.43
N ARG A 33 -12.77 5.27 -9.79
CA ARG A 33 -11.80 5.56 -8.72
C ARG A 33 -10.68 6.46 -9.23
N ARG A 34 -10.28 7.40 -8.38
CA ARG A 34 -9.15 8.31 -8.61
C ARG A 34 -8.28 8.33 -7.36
N ALA A 35 -7.00 8.03 -7.58
CA ALA A 35 -5.99 8.16 -6.53
C ALA A 35 -5.65 9.65 -6.32
N LEU A 36 -5.12 9.95 -5.14
CA LEU A 36 -4.54 11.22 -4.78
C LEU A 36 -3.40 11.54 -5.75
N THR A 37 -3.38 12.79 -6.20
CA THR A 37 -2.39 13.29 -7.15
C THR A 37 -1.84 14.61 -6.62
N PRO A 38 -0.52 14.82 -6.55
CA PRO A 38 0.55 13.83 -6.72
C PRO A 38 0.47 12.66 -5.72
N MET A 39 1.07 11.50 -6.06
CA MET A 39 1.11 10.32 -5.20
C MET A 39 1.77 10.65 -3.86
N PRO A 40 1.10 10.47 -2.70
CA PRO A 40 1.75 10.72 -1.43
C PRO A 40 2.95 9.82 -1.21
N THR A 41 4.07 10.41 -0.82
CA THR A 41 5.34 9.71 -0.58
C THR A 41 5.97 10.20 0.71
N VAL A 42 6.22 9.28 1.64
CA VAL A 42 6.71 9.55 3.00
C VAL A 42 8.01 8.79 3.23
N GLU A 43 9.05 9.44 3.73
CA GLU A 43 10.30 8.81 4.15
C GLU A 43 10.26 8.46 5.63
N LEU A 44 10.83 7.31 5.96
CA LEU A 44 11.12 6.88 7.33
C LEU A 44 12.58 7.15 7.66
N VAL A 45 12.79 7.99 8.68
CA VAL A 45 14.10 8.32 9.22
C VAL A 45 14.24 7.73 10.63
N PHE A 46 15.44 7.24 10.93
CA PHE A 46 15.78 6.63 12.21
C PHE A 46 16.77 7.49 12.96
N PHE A 47 16.52 7.68 14.24
CA PHE A 47 17.42 8.35 15.17
C PHE A 47 17.74 7.42 16.32
N GLN A 48 18.96 7.50 16.81
CA GLN A 48 19.38 6.86 18.05
C GLN A 48 19.61 7.95 19.08
N ASP A 49 18.93 7.82 20.22
CA ASP A 49 19.10 8.76 21.32
C ASP A 49 20.51 8.61 21.90
N THR A 50 21.18 9.74 22.08
CA THR A 50 22.48 9.81 22.76
C THR A 50 22.26 10.19 24.22
N PRO A 51 23.16 9.82 25.14
CA PRO A 51 23.08 10.21 26.56
C PRO A 51 22.97 11.73 26.77
N HIS A 52 23.36 12.53 25.77
CA HIS A 52 23.34 14.00 25.81
C HIS A 52 22.11 14.61 25.10
N GLY A 53 21.10 13.81 24.76
CA GLY A 53 19.79 14.28 24.31
C GLY A 53 19.70 14.69 22.83
N SER A 54 20.81 14.89 22.13
CA SER A 54 20.78 15.08 20.67
C SER A 54 20.71 13.72 19.98
N GLY A 55 19.52 13.30 19.55
CA GLY A 55 19.37 12.07 18.77
C GLY A 55 20.16 12.14 17.46
N GLN A 56 21.07 11.20 17.25
CA GLN A 56 21.87 11.12 16.01
C GLN A 56 21.09 10.34 14.96
N GLN A 57 20.97 10.88 13.74
CA GLN A 57 20.39 10.13 12.64
C GLN A 57 21.27 8.92 12.32
N VAL A 58 20.66 7.73 12.27
CA VAL A 58 21.36 6.48 11.97
C VAL A 58 21.00 5.97 10.58
N PRO A 59 21.89 5.20 9.93
CA PRO A 59 21.57 4.55 8.66
C PRO A 59 20.35 3.64 8.76
N VAL A 60 19.64 3.46 7.64
CA VAL A 60 18.44 2.61 7.57
C VAL A 60 18.77 1.17 8.01
N PRO A 61 18.16 0.67 9.10
CA PRO A 61 18.33 -0.71 9.55
C PRO A 61 17.47 -1.66 8.69
N VAL A 62 18.02 -2.08 7.55
CA VAL A 62 17.31 -2.86 6.50
C VAL A 62 16.59 -4.10 7.05
N HIS A 63 17.16 -4.76 8.06
CA HIS A 63 16.57 -5.96 8.67
C HIS A 63 15.27 -5.66 9.47
N LEU A 64 15.08 -4.43 9.95
CA LEU A 64 13.88 -4.02 10.68
C LEU A 64 12.76 -3.53 9.76
N LEU A 65 13.08 -3.16 8.52
CA LEU A 65 12.13 -2.55 7.57
C LEU A 65 10.85 -3.38 7.38
N LYS A 66 10.98 -4.71 7.35
CA LYS A 66 9.85 -5.64 7.16
C LYS A 66 8.78 -5.55 8.27
N ARG A 67 9.09 -4.91 9.38
CA ARG A 67 8.20 -4.76 10.54
C ARG A 67 7.38 -3.48 10.48
N TYR A 68 7.74 -2.52 9.63
CA TYR A 68 7.05 -1.24 9.57
C TYR A 68 6.00 -1.22 8.46
N ILE A 69 4.82 -0.75 8.82
CA ILE A 69 3.72 -0.45 7.90
C ILE A 69 3.31 1.01 8.11
N LEU A 70 2.88 1.67 7.04
CA LEU A 70 2.31 3.00 7.11
C LEU A 70 0.80 2.90 6.85
N LEU A 71 0.01 3.38 7.80
CA LEU A 71 -1.44 3.52 7.66
C LEU A 71 -1.78 4.96 7.29
N ALA A 72 -2.67 5.15 6.32
CA ALA A 72 -3.27 6.43 6.00
C ALA A 72 -4.71 6.47 6.55
N SER A 73 -5.03 7.51 7.33
CA SER A 73 -6.40 7.87 7.70
C SER A 73 -6.74 9.28 7.20
N LEU A 74 -8.03 9.57 7.04
CA LEU A 74 -8.49 10.88 6.60
C LEU A 74 -8.91 11.72 7.80
N VAL A 75 -8.57 13.00 7.77
CA VAL A 75 -8.83 13.95 8.85
C VAL A 75 -9.44 15.22 8.28
N GLU A 76 -10.40 15.80 8.99
CA GLU A 76 -10.96 17.11 8.65
C GLU A 76 -9.91 18.23 8.84
N ALA A 77 -9.86 19.18 7.90
CA ALA A 77 -8.83 20.22 7.89
C ALA A 77 -8.95 21.26 9.03
N ASP A 78 -10.13 21.47 9.60
CA ASP A 78 -10.30 22.50 10.63
C ASP A 78 -10.29 21.90 12.04
N THR A 79 -11.03 20.80 12.24
CA THR A 79 -11.20 20.20 13.57
C THR A 79 -10.12 19.18 13.93
N GLY A 80 -9.44 18.60 12.93
CA GLY A 80 -8.55 17.47 13.17
C GLY A 80 -9.28 16.17 13.52
N ALA A 81 -10.61 16.10 13.33
CA ALA A 81 -11.38 14.89 13.57
C ALA A 81 -11.14 13.85 12.48
N GLU A 82 -10.97 12.59 12.87
CA GLU A 82 -10.84 11.48 11.92
C GLU A 82 -12.18 11.20 11.23
N ILE A 83 -12.12 10.98 9.93
CA ILE A 83 -13.25 10.60 9.09
C ILE A 83 -12.97 9.18 8.62
N GLU A 84 -13.74 8.21 9.10
CA GLU A 84 -13.58 6.80 8.70
C GLU A 84 -14.62 6.40 7.66
N LEU A 85 -15.88 6.76 7.92
CA LEU A 85 -17.04 6.35 7.13
C LEU A 85 -17.68 7.54 6.43
N LEU A 86 -18.31 7.27 5.29
CA LEU A 86 -19.25 8.19 4.67
C LEU A 86 -20.51 8.35 5.52
N SER A 87 -21.33 9.34 5.17
CA SER A 87 -22.62 9.60 5.83
C SER A 87 -23.62 8.44 5.78
N ASP A 88 -23.38 7.42 4.95
CA ASP A 88 -24.17 6.19 4.91
C ASP A 88 -23.82 5.19 6.03
N GLY A 89 -22.76 5.47 6.81
CA GLY A 89 -22.33 4.65 7.95
C GLY A 89 -21.80 3.25 7.57
N ALA A 90 -21.60 2.98 6.28
CA ALA A 90 -21.23 1.64 5.81
C ALA A 90 -20.05 1.66 4.84
N THR A 91 -19.80 2.77 4.16
CA THR A 91 -18.74 2.88 3.16
C THR A 91 -17.54 3.65 3.73
N ASP A 92 -16.35 3.07 3.66
CA ASP A 92 -15.10 3.78 4.00
C ASP A 92 -14.93 5.05 3.16
N VAL A 93 -14.48 6.14 3.80
CA VAL A 93 -14.19 7.41 3.13
C VAL A 93 -12.97 7.31 2.23
N LEU A 94 -12.02 6.44 2.59
CA LEU A 94 -10.86 6.13 1.76
C LEU A 94 -11.23 5.06 0.73
N SER A 95 -10.47 5.04 -0.35
CA SER A 95 -10.62 4.03 -1.41
C SER A 95 -9.26 3.60 -1.92
N GLY A 96 -9.17 2.35 -2.36
CA GLY A 96 -7.90 1.74 -2.76
C GLY A 96 -7.07 1.33 -1.54
N ALA A 97 -5.76 1.52 -1.59
CA ALA A 97 -4.84 1.06 -0.55
C ALA A 97 -4.54 2.16 0.48
N SER A 98 -5.11 2.05 1.69
CA SER A 98 -4.78 2.90 2.84
C SER A 98 -3.52 2.45 3.59
N VAL A 99 -3.04 1.24 3.34
CA VAL A 99 -1.82 0.69 3.96
C VAL A 99 -0.70 0.63 2.92
N SER A 100 0.50 1.08 3.30
CA SER A 100 1.70 1.00 2.48
C SER A 100 2.81 0.25 3.23
N SER A 101 3.47 -0.65 2.51
CA SER A 101 4.70 -1.29 2.98
C SER A 101 5.91 -0.44 2.63
N VAL A 102 6.97 -0.56 3.43
CA VAL A 102 8.19 0.18 3.16
C VAL A 102 8.90 -0.37 1.91
N PHE A 103 9.37 0.52 1.07
CA PHE A 103 10.30 0.25 0.00
C PHE A 103 11.58 1.05 0.28
N PHE A 104 12.75 0.48 0.02
CA PHE A 104 14.00 1.23 0.15
C PHE A 104 14.71 1.29 -1.19
N THR A 105 15.35 2.43 -1.45
CA THR A 105 16.13 2.64 -2.67
C THR A 105 17.45 3.33 -2.34
N TYR A 106 18.45 3.03 -3.15
CA TYR A 106 19.74 3.70 -3.17
C TYR A 106 19.64 4.82 -4.21
N ALA A 107 19.03 5.94 -3.82
CA ALA A 107 18.97 7.08 -4.72
C ALA A 107 20.40 7.64 -4.93
N ASP A 108 20.81 7.77 -6.20
CA ASP A 108 21.94 8.59 -6.65
C ASP A 108 23.31 8.32 -5.98
N GLY A 109 23.61 7.06 -5.65
CA GLY A 109 24.89 6.69 -5.02
C GLY A 109 25.03 7.14 -3.55
N ARG A 110 23.92 7.55 -2.93
CA ARG A 110 23.85 7.89 -1.49
C ARG A 110 23.47 6.68 -0.65
N ALA A 111 23.50 6.87 0.67
CA ALA A 111 23.01 5.90 1.65
C ALA A 111 21.55 5.47 1.34
N PRO A 112 21.17 4.22 1.63
CA PRO A 112 19.82 3.73 1.39
C PRO A 112 18.80 4.57 2.17
N ARG A 113 17.67 4.85 1.52
CA ARG A 113 16.54 5.58 2.11
C ARG A 113 15.30 4.71 2.09
N ALA A 114 14.52 4.78 3.16
CA ALA A 114 13.29 4.00 3.34
C ALA A 114 12.08 4.91 3.11
N PHE A 115 11.18 4.50 2.24
CA PHE A 115 10.03 5.27 1.84
C PHE A 115 8.76 4.42 1.86
N PHE A 116 7.63 5.09 1.95
CA PHE A 116 6.29 4.57 1.78
C PHE A 116 5.61 5.38 0.68
N ALA A 117 4.97 4.70 -0.25
CA ALA A 117 4.28 5.31 -1.37
C ALA A 117 2.84 4.85 -1.38
N CYS A 118 1.93 5.76 -1.68
CA CYS A 118 0.49 5.52 -1.70
C CYS A 118 -0.07 5.72 -3.12
N PRO A 119 0.31 4.87 -4.11
CA PRO A 119 -0.03 5.08 -5.53
C PRO A 119 -1.52 4.91 -5.85
N ASP A 120 -2.28 4.23 -4.99
CA ASP A 120 -3.69 3.93 -5.19
C ASP A 120 -4.58 4.43 -4.03
N LEU A 121 -4.07 5.32 -3.18
CA LEU A 121 -4.87 5.93 -2.13
C LEU A 121 -5.80 6.98 -2.76
N GLY A 122 -7.11 6.89 -2.55
CA GLY A 122 -8.11 7.85 -3.01
C GLY A 122 -9.12 8.20 -1.92
N VAL A 123 -9.87 9.28 -2.11
CA VAL A 123 -10.83 9.82 -1.12
C VAL A 123 -12.21 9.94 -1.76
N ARG A 124 -13.29 9.68 -1.00
CA ARG A 124 -14.68 9.72 -1.48
C ARG A 124 -15.47 10.97 -1.07
N VAL A 125 -15.07 11.63 0.02
CA VAL A 125 -15.76 12.83 0.53
C VAL A 125 -15.23 14.08 -0.16
N ILE A 126 -16.14 15.01 -0.50
CA ILE A 126 -15.80 16.33 -1.03
C ILE A 126 -15.57 17.27 0.15
N GLY A 127 -14.54 18.12 0.07
CA GLY A 127 -14.20 19.08 1.11
C GLY A 127 -12.70 19.32 1.23
N ILE A 128 -12.32 20.07 2.25
CA ILE A 128 -10.92 20.34 2.60
C ILE A 128 -10.49 19.36 3.68
N VAL A 129 -9.48 18.55 3.39
CA VAL A 129 -9.07 17.43 4.26
C VAL A 129 -7.55 17.33 4.36
N ARG A 130 -7.09 16.56 5.34
CA ARG A 130 -5.70 16.11 5.47
C ARG A 130 -5.64 14.58 5.49
N VAL A 131 -4.50 14.03 5.08
CA VAL A 131 -4.18 12.63 5.33
C VAL A 131 -3.25 12.56 6.53
N LYS A 132 -3.61 11.73 7.53
CA LYS A 132 -2.69 11.36 8.61
C LYS A 132 -1.99 10.06 8.22
N PHE A 133 -0.67 10.08 8.28
CA PHE A 133 0.17 8.92 8.07
C PHE A 133 0.68 8.44 9.43
N THR A 134 0.29 7.23 9.81
CA THR A 134 0.65 6.59 11.07
C THR A 134 1.59 5.43 10.79
N LEU A 135 2.82 5.55 11.27
CA LEU A 135 3.82 4.48 11.21
C LEU A 135 3.59 3.51 12.35
N THR A 136 3.42 2.24 12.00
CA THR A 136 3.20 1.18 12.98
C THR A 136 4.26 0.10 12.80
N ALA A 137 4.93 -0.25 13.90
CA ALA A 137 5.82 -1.40 13.95
C ALA A 137 5.06 -2.64 14.44
N VAL A 138 5.15 -3.72 13.65
CA VAL A 138 4.55 -5.02 13.96
C VAL A 138 5.62 -5.91 14.62
N GLY A 139 5.27 -6.48 15.76
CA GLY A 139 6.11 -7.42 16.49
C GLY A 139 5.39 -8.73 16.82
N SER A 140 6.08 -9.59 17.56
CA SER A 140 5.58 -10.93 17.87
C SER A 140 4.31 -10.94 18.74
N TYR A 141 4.09 -9.87 19.52
CA TYR A 141 3.00 -9.79 20.51
C TYR A 141 2.01 -8.65 20.23
N GLY A 142 2.05 -8.04 19.03
CA GLY A 142 1.15 -6.95 18.68
C GLY A 142 1.80 -5.91 17.79
N HIS A 143 1.25 -4.69 17.84
CA HIS A 143 1.70 -3.56 17.04
C HIS A 143 1.83 -2.31 17.92
N HIS A 144 2.71 -1.40 17.52
CA HIS A 144 2.98 -0.15 18.24
C HIS A 144 3.08 1.02 17.26
N VAL A 145 2.43 2.14 17.58
CA VAL A 145 2.52 3.38 16.80
C VAL A 145 3.83 4.09 17.10
N CYS A 146 4.71 4.16 16.10
CA CYS A 146 6.06 4.70 16.23
C CYS A 146 6.12 6.22 15.97
N ALA A 147 5.38 6.70 14.97
CA ALA A 147 5.38 8.10 14.58
C ALA A 147 4.11 8.41 13.77
N GLU A 148 3.69 9.68 13.79
CA GLU A 148 2.60 10.17 12.95
C GLU A 148 3.01 11.46 12.25
N VAL A 149 2.50 11.69 11.04
CA VAL A 149 2.65 12.95 10.32
C VAL A 149 1.39 13.28 9.54
N LEU A 150 0.99 14.55 9.57
CA LEU A 150 -0.15 15.05 8.80
C LEU A 150 0.32 15.69 7.49
N SER A 151 -0.41 15.44 6.41
CA SER A 151 -0.23 16.19 5.17
C SER A 151 -0.66 17.64 5.32
N GLN A 152 -0.29 18.48 4.35
CA GLN A 152 -0.99 19.76 4.17
C GLN A 152 -2.47 19.53 3.84
N ALA A 153 -3.30 20.54 4.10
CA ALA A 153 -4.69 20.52 3.69
C ALA A 153 -4.80 20.62 2.16
N PHE A 154 -5.73 19.87 1.57
CA PHE A 154 -5.98 19.87 0.13
C PHE A 154 -7.46 19.70 -0.18
N ASP A 155 -7.85 20.16 -1.37
CA ASP A 155 -9.23 20.12 -1.84
C ASP A 155 -9.56 18.78 -2.49
N VAL A 156 -10.66 18.18 -2.04
CA VAL A 156 -11.31 17.06 -2.74
C VAL A 156 -12.53 17.60 -3.48
N VAL A 157 -12.46 17.63 -4.81
CA VAL A 157 -13.48 18.23 -5.67
C VAL A 157 -14.34 17.17 -6.37
N GLY A 158 -15.55 17.59 -6.76
CA GLY A 158 -16.44 16.78 -7.58
C GLY A 158 -15.92 16.58 -9.01
N SER A 159 -16.58 15.68 -9.75
CA SER A 159 -16.15 15.31 -11.11
C SER A 159 -16.15 16.46 -12.11
N ALA A 160 -17.06 17.42 -11.97
CA ALA A 160 -17.19 18.56 -12.88
C ALA A 160 -16.08 19.60 -12.68
N SER A 161 -15.59 19.76 -11.46
CA SER A 161 -14.60 20.78 -11.08
C SER A 161 -13.17 20.25 -11.11
N TYR A 162 -12.97 18.98 -11.46
CA TYR A 162 -11.65 18.36 -11.44
C TYR A 162 -10.84 18.76 -12.69
N GLY A 163 -9.75 19.49 -12.48
CA GLY A 163 -8.85 20.00 -13.54
C GLY A 163 -8.08 18.93 -14.31
N GLY A 164 -8.28 17.65 -13.98
CA GLY A 164 -7.61 16.52 -14.60
C GLY A 164 -6.45 15.98 -13.76
N VAL A 165 -5.82 14.94 -14.28
CA VAL A 165 -4.70 14.28 -13.60
C VAL A 165 -3.42 15.01 -13.99
N GLU A 166 -2.68 15.50 -12.99
CA GLU A 166 -1.36 16.09 -13.19
C GLU A 166 -0.35 15.06 -13.72
N ASN A 167 0.72 15.54 -14.35
CA ASN A 167 1.81 14.69 -14.77
C ASN A 167 2.51 14.09 -13.55
N ALA A 168 2.99 12.84 -13.67
CA ALA A 168 3.79 12.23 -12.62
C ALA A 168 5.00 13.10 -12.29
N THR A 169 5.29 13.27 -11.02
CA THR A 169 6.48 14.02 -10.57
C THR A 169 7.77 13.25 -10.91
N PRO A 170 8.95 13.90 -10.91
CA PRO A 170 10.23 13.20 -11.03
C PRO A 170 10.38 12.07 -10.01
N LEU A 171 10.02 12.32 -8.74
CA LEU A 171 10.07 11.31 -7.68
C LEU A 171 9.16 10.12 -8.01
N THR A 172 7.91 10.37 -8.44
CA THR A 172 6.97 9.30 -8.82
C THR A 172 7.53 8.44 -9.96
N ARG A 173 8.17 9.05 -10.96
CA ARG A 173 8.81 8.32 -12.07
C ARG A 173 9.99 7.48 -11.60
N THR A 174 10.86 8.03 -10.75
CA THR A 174 11.99 7.29 -10.18
C THR A 174 11.49 6.08 -9.39
N LEU A 175 10.49 6.28 -8.53
CA LEU A 175 9.89 5.19 -7.76
C LEU A 175 9.22 4.14 -8.63
N ALA A 176 8.55 4.55 -9.71
CA ALA A 176 8.00 3.62 -10.69
C ALA A 176 9.08 2.78 -11.38
N GLY A 177 10.24 3.38 -11.69
CA GLY A 177 11.41 2.67 -12.20
C GLY A 177 11.96 1.61 -11.24
N HIS A 178 11.76 1.79 -9.93
CA HIS A 178 12.13 0.83 -8.88
C HIS A 178 11.03 -0.17 -8.51
N GLY A 179 9.93 -0.22 -9.29
CA GLY A 179 8.87 -1.22 -9.12
C GLY A 179 7.66 -0.76 -8.30
N VAL A 180 7.59 0.50 -7.87
CA VAL A 180 6.36 1.06 -7.28
C VAL A 180 5.30 1.19 -8.38
N HIS A 181 4.12 0.59 -8.20
CA HIS A 181 3.09 0.54 -9.23
C HIS A 181 2.29 1.87 -9.32
N ALA A 182 2.98 2.98 -9.62
CA ALA A 182 2.39 4.30 -9.73
C ALA A 182 1.92 4.61 -11.16
N ARG A 183 0.86 5.42 -11.28
CA ARG A 183 0.39 5.92 -12.58
C ARG A 183 1.38 6.93 -13.14
N THR A 184 2.26 6.48 -14.02
CA THR A 184 3.15 7.35 -14.78
C THR A 184 2.43 7.76 -16.06
N GLY A 185 1.72 8.89 -16.04
CA GLY A 185 1.03 9.40 -17.22
C GLY A 185 2.01 9.65 -18.36
N ASN A 186 1.91 8.90 -19.45
CA ASN A 186 2.63 9.21 -20.69
C ASN A 186 1.82 10.23 -21.49
N ARG A 187 2.21 11.50 -21.42
CA ARG A 187 1.85 12.50 -22.45
C ARG A 187 3.11 13.05 -23.11
N THR A 188 3.91 12.17 -23.69
CA THR A 188 4.52 12.46 -24.98
C THR A 188 3.68 11.75 -26.03
N ALA A 189 2.59 12.38 -26.46
CA ALA A 189 2.11 12.07 -27.80
C ALA A 189 3.27 12.41 -28.75
N PRO A 190 3.68 11.53 -29.68
CA PRO A 190 4.61 11.95 -30.71
C PRO A 190 3.97 13.14 -31.42
N ALA A 191 4.65 14.29 -31.43
CA ALA A 191 4.24 15.43 -32.22
C ALA A 191 4.14 14.95 -33.68
N ARG A 192 2.92 14.68 -34.14
CA ARG A 192 2.66 14.56 -35.57
C ARG A 192 2.85 15.96 -36.13
N SER A 193 4.09 16.28 -36.50
CA SER A 193 4.37 17.38 -37.39
C SER A 193 3.60 17.09 -38.67
N ALA A 194 2.48 17.77 -38.84
CA ALA A 194 1.74 17.77 -40.09
C ALA A 194 2.59 18.52 -41.12
N VAL A 195 3.51 17.80 -41.75
CA VAL A 195 4.12 18.27 -43.00
C VAL A 195 3.07 18.07 -44.07
N ASN A 196 2.48 19.19 -44.45
CA ASN A 196 1.53 19.35 -45.53
C ASN A 196 2.26 19.02 -46.84
N VAL A 197 1.95 17.89 -47.48
CA VAL A 197 2.31 17.63 -48.88
C VAL A 197 1.04 17.34 -49.66
N LEU A 198 0.81 18.24 -50.62
CA LEU A 198 -0.33 18.33 -51.51
C LEU A 198 -0.50 17.08 -52.39
N SER A 199 -1.75 16.62 -52.47
CA SER A 199 -2.48 16.07 -53.63
C SER A 199 -1.71 15.35 -54.74
N VAL A 200 -2.00 14.05 -54.93
CA VAL A 200 -2.12 13.44 -56.27
C VAL A 200 -3.28 12.43 -56.30
N SER A 201 -4.06 12.53 -57.37
CA SER A 201 -5.37 11.95 -57.65
C SER A 201 -5.41 10.43 -57.83
N ARG A 202 -6.59 9.83 -57.56
CA ARG A 202 -6.94 8.42 -57.84
C ARG A 202 -7.03 8.12 -59.35
N PRO A 203 -6.71 6.88 -59.79
CA PRO A 203 -7.33 6.26 -60.96
C PRO A 203 -8.31 5.11 -60.57
N PRO A 204 -9.17 4.65 -61.51
CA PRO A 204 -10.42 3.95 -61.19
C PRO A 204 -10.31 2.42 -61.10
N ARG A 205 -11.39 1.85 -60.55
CA ARG A 205 -11.69 0.41 -60.35
C ARG A 205 -11.48 -0.46 -61.60
N ARG A 206 -10.95 -1.67 -61.40
CA ARG A 206 -11.22 -2.84 -62.27
C ARG A 206 -11.55 -4.06 -61.41
N ASN A 207 -12.71 -4.66 -61.68
CA ASN A 207 -13.20 -5.88 -61.04
C ASN A 207 -12.40 -7.09 -61.54
N ALA A 208 -11.89 -7.93 -60.64
CA ALA A 208 -11.47 -9.29 -60.95
C ALA A 208 -11.60 -10.18 -59.70
N ARG A 209 -12.61 -11.05 -59.76
CA ARG A 209 -12.73 -12.42 -59.25
C ARG A 209 -11.90 -12.84 -58.01
N GLU A 210 -12.67 -13.29 -57.01
CA GLU A 210 -12.42 -14.43 -56.13
C GLU A 210 -11.07 -15.15 -56.29
N ASP A 211 -10.23 -15.04 -55.25
CA ASP A 211 -9.56 -16.22 -54.68
C ASP A 211 -9.12 -15.93 -53.24
N ARG A 212 -9.71 -16.65 -52.28
CA ARG A 212 -9.34 -16.60 -50.86
C ARG A 212 -8.12 -17.50 -50.62
N PRO A 213 -7.00 -17.01 -50.06
CA PRO A 213 -5.97 -17.91 -49.56
C PRO A 213 -6.43 -18.57 -48.26
N ARG A 214 -6.40 -19.91 -48.23
CA ARG A 214 -6.70 -20.74 -47.06
C ARG A 214 -5.64 -20.53 -45.98
N LEU A 215 -6.06 -19.98 -44.83
CA LEU A 215 -5.25 -19.96 -43.61
C LEU A 215 -4.97 -21.41 -43.15
N ARG A 216 -3.68 -21.77 -43.10
CA ARG A 216 -3.18 -22.99 -42.47
C ARG A 216 -3.67 -23.06 -41.03
N ARG A 217 -4.30 -24.18 -40.66
CA ARG A 217 -4.71 -24.50 -39.29
C ARG A 217 -3.47 -24.50 -38.38
N ALA A 218 -3.52 -23.72 -37.30
CA ALA A 218 -2.62 -23.86 -36.17
C ALA A 218 -2.82 -25.24 -35.49
N PRO A 219 -1.78 -25.88 -34.94
CA PRO A 219 -1.94 -27.11 -34.17
C PRO A 219 -2.74 -26.84 -32.89
N ARG A 220 -3.58 -27.80 -32.52
CA ARG A 220 -4.36 -27.80 -31.27
C ARG A 220 -3.40 -27.74 -30.07
N ILE A 221 -3.45 -26.65 -29.31
CA ILE A 221 -2.89 -26.59 -27.96
C ILE A 221 -3.70 -27.55 -27.10
N LEU A 222 -3.06 -28.60 -26.57
CA LEU A 222 -3.64 -29.42 -25.49
C LEU A 222 -3.90 -28.49 -24.30
N HIS A 223 -5.15 -28.47 -23.81
CA HIS A 223 -5.49 -27.83 -22.55
C HIS A 223 -4.66 -28.44 -21.43
N ALA A 224 -3.90 -27.61 -20.70
CA ALA A 224 -3.37 -28.01 -19.40
C ALA A 224 -4.54 -28.26 -18.44
N PRO A 225 -4.47 -29.30 -17.57
CA PRO A 225 -5.52 -29.54 -16.59
C PRO A 225 -5.60 -28.38 -15.60
N GLN A 226 -6.80 -27.85 -15.43
CA GLN A 226 -7.13 -26.83 -14.43
C GLN A 226 -6.98 -27.43 -13.02
N PRO A 227 -6.41 -26.70 -12.03
CA PRO A 227 -6.46 -27.13 -10.64
C PRO A 227 -7.91 -27.12 -10.15
N ARG A 228 -8.40 -28.28 -9.69
CA ARG A 228 -9.73 -28.39 -9.07
C ARG A 228 -9.68 -27.79 -7.67
N TYR A 229 -10.32 -26.65 -7.49
CA TYR A 229 -10.67 -26.16 -6.16
C TYR A 229 -11.94 -26.88 -5.68
N PRO A 230 -11.97 -27.44 -4.45
CA PRO A 230 -13.17 -28.05 -3.91
C PRO A 230 -14.22 -26.99 -3.66
N SER A 231 -15.38 -27.16 -4.28
CA SER A 231 -16.57 -26.35 -4.07
C SER A 231 -17.34 -26.89 -2.86
N SER A 232 -16.91 -26.57 -1.64
CA SER A 232 -17.73 -26.47 -0.40
C SER A 232 -16.83 -26.50 0.86
N PRO A 233 -17.15 -25.76 1.94
CA PRO A 233 -16.35 -25.71 3.17
C PRO A 233 -16.30 -27.01 4.00
N ASP A 234 -17.14 -28.01 3.73
CA ASP A 234 -17.33 -29.17 4.64
C ASP A 234 -16.36 -30.35 4.43
N ALA A 235 -15.43 -30.27 3.47
CA ALA A 235 -14.53 -31.38 3.14
C ALA A 235 -13.19 -31.40 3.91
N LEU A 236 -12.86 -30.36 4.69
CA LEU A 236 -11.58 -30.29 5.43
C LEU A 236 -11.60 -31.03 6.78
N ALA A 237 -12.76 -31.39 7.31
CA ALA A 237 -12.88 -31.97 8.66
C ALA A 237 -12.65 -33.49 8.74
N ARG A 238 -12.48 -34.21 7.62
CA ARG A 238 -12.37 -35.69 7.63
C ARG A 238 -10.99 -36.25 7.27
N THR A 239 -10.01 -35.41 6.97
CA THR A 239 -8.67 -35.87 6.51
C THR A 239 -7.55 -35.67 7.54
N LEU A 240 -7.87 -35.27 8.77
CA LEU A 240 -6.89 -35.19 9.88
C LEU A 240 -7.10 -36.26 10.96
N ALA A 241 -8.07 -37.14 10.81
CA ALA A 241 -8.25 -38.30 11.69
C ALA A 241 -7.77 -39.56 10.98
N CYS A 242 -6.46 -39.81 10.99
CA CYS A 242 -5.82 -41.14 10.88
C CYS A 242 -4.33 -40.98 10.55
N THR A 243 -3.49 -40.73 11.56
CA THR A 243 -2.14 -41.33 11.71
C THR A 243 -1.52 -40.87 13.02
N ALA A 244 -1.87 -41.56 14.11
CA ALA A 244 -1.06 -41.53 15.33
C ALA A 244 -0.05 -42.68 15.27
N PRO A 245 1.27 -42.43 15.34
CA PRO A 245 2.22 -43.49 15.64
C PRO A 245 2.27 -43.72 17.15
N SER A 246 2.07 -44.99 17.52
CA SER A 246 2.26 -45.57 18.84
C SER A 246 3.69 -45.35 19.35
N LEU A 247 3.85 -44.75 20.53
CA LEU A 247 5.05 -44.88 21.36
C LEU A 247 4.66 -45.11 22.84
N ALA A 248 5.33 -46.09 23.44
CA ALA A 248 5.07 -46.69 24.74
C ALA A 248 5.32 -45.75 25.94
N PRO A 249 4.69 -45.99 27.10
CA PRO A 249 4.90 -45.19 28.30
C PRO A 249 6.07 -45.75 29.12
N ASN A 250 7.11 -44.93 29.31
CA ASN A 250 7.99 -44.98 30.48
C ASN A 250 8.72 -43.63 30.56
N SER A 251 8.08 -42.62 31.14
CA SER A 251 8.74 -41.55 31.92
C SER A 251 7.72 -40.55 32.46
N VAL A 252 7.59 -40.61 33.79
CA VAL A 252 7.11 -39.62 34.77
C VAL A 252 6.79 -38.21 34.22
N VAL A 253 5.50 -37.86 34.22
CA VAL A 253 5.03 -36.47 34.17
C VAL A 253 4.67 -36.04 35.59
N ALA A 254 5.39 -35.05 36.11
CA ALA A 254 5.05 -34.37 37.34
C ALA A 254 3.79 -33.51 37.12
N MET A 255 2.68 -33.91 37.76
CA MET A 255 1.51 -33.06 37.96
C MET A 255 1.83 -32.04 39.05
N VAL A 256 1.72 -30.75 38.73
CA VAL A 256 1.51 -29.72 39.75
C VAL A 256 0.21 -29.00 39.41
N HIS A 257 -0.79 -29.29 40.24
CA HIS A 257 -2.05 -28.58 40.36
C HIS A 257 -1.82 -27.09 40.61
N VAL A 258 -2.54 -26.23 39.89
CA VAL A 258 -2.78 -24.85 40.32
C VAL A 258 -4.26 -24.72 40.65
N GLY A 259 -4.54 -24.85 41.94
CA GLY A 259 -5.77 -24.37 42.54
C GLY A 259 -5.66 -22.86 42.83
N GLN A 260 -6.73 -22.15 42.53
CA GLN A 260 -7.15 -20.92 43.22
C GLN A 260 -8.34 -21.31 44.13
N PRO A 261 -8.83 -20.51 45.09
CA PRO A 261 -8.36 -19.19 45.57
C PRO A 261 -8.28 -19.10 47.12
N TRP A 262 -7.78 -17.98 47.67
CA TRP A 262 -8.22 -17.49 48.98
C TRP A 262 -8.19 -15.96 49.06
N TYR A 263 -9.20 -15.44 49.77
CA TYR A 263 -9.45 -14.06 50.18
C TYR A 263 -8.81 -13.80 51.55
N THR A 264 -8.37 -12.56 51.79
CA THR A 264 -8.35 -11.74 53.05
C THR A 264 -7.40 -10.56 52.77
N GLY A 265 -7.62 -9.29 53.08
CA GLY A 265 -8.62 -8.59 53.90
C GLY A 265 -7.89 -7.55 54.78
N GLY A 266 -8.22 -6.25 54.64
CA GLY A 266 -7.83 -5.12 55.53
C GLY A 266 -6.44 -4.49 55.27
N GLU A 267 -6.18 -3.19 55.35
CA GLU A 267 -6.82 -2.07 56.06
C GLU A 267 -6.32 -0.69 55.56
N CYS A 268 -7.17 0.34 55.72
CA CYS A 268 -6.91 1.75 56.10
C CYS A 268 -5.87 2.63 55.38
N ALA A 269 -6.35 3.68 54.68
CA ALA A 269 -6.06 5.08 55.04
C ALA A 269 -6.87 6.10 54.19
N SER A 270 -7.50 7.04 54.92
CA SER A 270 -8.15 8.32 54.54
C SER A 270 -9.50 8.29 53.84
#